data_AF-A0A5C7RD82-F1
#
_entry.id   AF-A0A5C7RD82-F1
#
_cell.length_a   1.000
_cell.length_b   1.000
_cell.length_c   1.000
_cell.angle_alpha   90.00
_cell.angle_beta   90.00
_cell.angle_gamma   90.00
#
_symmetry.space_group_name_H-M   'P 1'
#
loop_
_entity.id
_entity.type
_entity.pdbx_description
1 polymer ?
#
loop_
_entity_poly.entity_id
_entity_poly.type
_entity_poly.pdbx_seq_one_letter_code
_entity_poly.pdbx_strand_id
1 'polypeptide(L)'
;MHHDKNDVQGVNSRPLLTKAQIDHALDFTAHYLPSVLSIAVKLLALSALFWAALKVFMVADQVGITYALVFSGMHLPFCFFGVIFVLWFFDHYQGIGYFALFFTALNALLI
;
A
#
# COMPACT_ATOMS: atom_id res chain seq x y z
N MET A 1 -39.40 44.48 -31.00
CA MET A 1 -38.03 44.00 -30.78
C MET A 1 -37.74 44.06 -29.29
N HIS A 2 -37.71 42.93 -28.59
CA HIS A 2 -36.58 42.60 -27.72
C HIS A 2 -36.73 41.16 -27.22
N HIS A 3 -35.87 40.34 -27.81
CA HIS A 3 -35.44 39.00 -27.44
C HIS A 3 -35.82 38.50 -26.05
N ASP A 4 -36.71 37.50 -26.07
CA ASP A 4 -36.52 36.17 -25.50
C ASP A 4 -35.11 35.91 -24.95
N LYS A 5 -35.02 35.76 -23.63
CA LYS A 5 -33.89 35.11 -22.94
C LYS A 5 -34.41 33.88 -22.20
N ASN A 6 -34.58 32.83 -22.96
CA ASN A 6 -34.28 31.48 -22.52
C ASN A 6 -32.84 31.41 -21.99
N ASP A 7 -32.65 31.53 -20.68
CA ASP A 7 -31.44 31.04 -20.03
C ASP A 7 -31.80 29.85 -19.13
N VAL A 8 -32.06 28.74 -19.82
CA VAL A 8 -31.67 27.37 -19.46
C VAL A 8 -31.64 27.08 -17.96
N GLN A 9 -32.83 26.81 -17.44
CA GLN A 9 -33.02 25.98 -16.25
C GLN A 9 -32.48 24.57 -16.56
N GLY A 10 -31.23 24.32 -16.15
CA GLY A 10 -30.68 22.97 -16.04
C GLY A 10 -29.41 22.70 -16.83
N VAL A 11 -28.26 23.18 -16.36
CA VAL A 11 -26.95 22.59 -16.71
C VAL A 11 -25.97 22.82 -15.56
N ASN A 12 -25.57 21.74 -14.87
CA ASN A 12 -24.45 21.69 -13.91
C ASN A 12 -24.57 22.48 -12.59
N SER A 13 -25.41 22.02 -11.67
CA SER A 13 -25.21 22.25 -10.23
C SER A 13 -24.03 21.43 -9.69
N ARG A 14 -22.85 21.50 -10.32
CA ARG A 14 -21.62 21.10 -9.62
C ARG A 14 -21.36 22.22 -8.62
N PRO A 15 -21.34 21.96 -7.29
CA PRO A 15 -20.97 23.01 -6.35
C PRO A 15 -19.60 23.52 -6.79
N LEU A 16 -19.54 24.81 -7.17
CA LEU A 16 -18.29 25.49 -7.43
C LEU A 16 -17.53 25.47 -6.11
N LEU A 17 -16.62 24.50 -6.00
CA LEU A 17 -15.81 24.31 -4.80
C LEU A 17 -15.05 25.61 -4.56
N THR A 18 -15.36 26.30 -3.46
CA THR A 18 -14.75 27.59 -3.17
C THR A 18 -13.26 27.35 -2.87
N LYS A 19 -12.39 28.32 -3.16
CA LYS A 19 -10.95 28.20 -2.88
C LYS A 19 -10.69 27.76 -1.42
N ALA A 20 -11.47 28.28 -0.48
CA ALA A 20 -11.44 27.86 0.93
C ALA A 20 -11.80 26.37 1.16
N GLN A 21 -12.71 25.80 0.39
CA GLN A 21 -13.05 24.36 0.47
C GLN A 21 -11.93 23.49 -0.13
N ILE A 22 -11.26 23.97 -1.18
CA ILE A 22 -10.10 23.30 -1.78
C ILE A 22 -8.93 23.32 -0.79
N ASP A 23 -8.62 24.48 -0.22
CA ASP A 23 -7.53 24.63 0.76
C ASP A 23 -7.81 23.79 2.01
N HIS A 24 -9.05 23.77 2.50
CA HIS A 24 -9.46 22.92 3.63
C HIS A 24 -9.38 21.42 3.31
N ALA A 25 -9.78 21.00 2.11
CA ALA A 25 -9.65 19.60 1.70
C ALA A 25 -8.18 19.18 1.51
N LEU A 26 -7.33 20.11 1.03
CA LEU A 26 -5.90 19.87 0.86
C LEU A 26 -5.20 19.75 2.22
N ASP A 27 -5.54 20.61 3.17
CA ASP A 27 -4.98 20.60 4.53
C ASP A 27 -5.41 19.34 5.30
N PHE A 28 -6.69 18.96 5.18
CA PHE A 28 -7.18 17.70 5.72
C PHE A 28 -6.43 16.51 5.09
N THR A 29 -6.31 16.48 3.76
CA THR A 29 -5.58 15.39 3.08
C THR A 29 -4.12 15.35 3.53
N ALA A 30 -3.42 16.47 3.58
CA ALA A 30 -2.03 16.54 4.03
C ALA A 30 -1.84 16.01 5.46
N HIS A 31 -2.82 16.21 6.33
CA HIS A 31 -2.78 15.74 7.71
C HIS A 31 -2.95 14.22 7.84
N TYR A 32 -3.85 13.60 7.07
CA TYR A 32 -4.17 12.17 7.19
C TYR A 32 -3.44 11.27 6.20
N LEU A 33 -2.96 11.79 5.07
CA LEU A 33 -2.26 11.01 4.05
C LEU A 33 -1.03 10.25 4.60
N PRO A 34 -0.12 10.85 5.39
CA PRO A 34 1.08 10.13 5.84
C PRO A 34 0.77 8.99 6.82
N SER A 35 -0.25 9.13 7.66
CA SER A 35 -0.64 8.10 8.63
C SER A 35 -1.36 6.94 7.95
N VAL A 36 -2.29 7.21 7.04
CA VAL A 36 -2.98 6.19 6.25
C VAL A 36 -1.97 5.43 5.38
N LEU A 37 -1.03 6.14 4.76
CA LEU A 37 0.00 5.53 3.93
C LEU A 37 0.94 4.63 4.74
N SER A 38 1.36 5.06 5.94
CA SER A 38 2.16 4.23 6.84
C SER A 38 1.46 2.94 7.22
N ILE A 39 0.19 3.01 7.60
CA ILE A 39 -0.60 1.83 7.95
C ILE A 39 -0.73 0.89 6.74
N ALA A 40 -1.05 1.43 5.56
CA ALA A 40 -1.19 0.64 4.35
C ALA A 40 0.10 -0.12 3.98
N VAL A 41 1.25 0.55 4.07
CA VAL A 41 2.56 -0.05 3.76
C VAL A 41 2.90 -1.17 4.75
N LYS A 42 2.64 -0.96 6.04
CA LYS A 42 2.86 -1.98 7.08
C LYS A 42 1.98 -3.21 6.87
N LEU A 43 0.70 -3.01 6.54
CA LEU A 43 -0.22 -4.11 6.22
C LEU A 43 0.21 -4.88 4.97
N LEU A 44 0.72 -4.18 3.96
CA LEU A 44 1.20 -4.80 2.73
C LEU A 44 2.46 -5.65 2.96
N ALA A 45 3.35 -5.21 3.84
CA ALA A 45 4.51 -6.00 4.26
C ALA A 45 4.07 -7.28 5.00
N LEU A 46 3.11 -7.17 5.92
CA LEU A 46 2.56 -8.32 6.64
C LEU A 46 1.86 -9.31 5.70
N SER A 47 1.09 -8.82 4.71
CA SER A 47 0.43 -9.69 3.74
C SER A 47 1.42 -10.40 2.83
N ALA A 48 2.52 -9.75 2.44
CA ALA A 48 3.60 -10.38 1.68
C ALA A 48 4.25 -11.54 2.47
N LEU A 49 4.52 -11.35 3.76
CA LEU A 49 5.05 -12.42 4.62
C LEU A 49 4.06 -13.57 4.80
N PHE A 50 2.77 -13.25 5.00
CA PHE A 50 1.73 -14.27 5.10
C PHE A 50 1.62 -15.10 3.82
N TRP A 51 1.68 -14.44 2.66
CA TRP A 51 1.66 -15.12 1.36
C TRP A 51 2.88 -16.03 1.16
N ALA A 52 4.07 -15.53 1.50
CA ALA A 52 5.29 -16.33 1.47
C ALA A 52 5.19 -17.57 2.36
N ALA A 53 4.72 -17.42 3.60
CA ALA A 53 4.54 -18.54 4.53
C ALA A 53 3.53 -19.58 4.01
N LEU A 54 2.41 -19.13 3.42
CA LEU A 54 1.43 -20.01 2.80
C LEU A 54 2.03 -20.83 1.65
N LYS A 55 2.81 -20.20 0.76
CA LYS A 55 3.49 -20.92 -0.32
C LYS A 55 4.44 -21.98 0.21
N VAL A 56 5.22 -21.67 1.24
CA VAL A 56 6.11 -22.66 1.87
C VAL A 56 5.32 -23.84 2.43
N PHE A 57 4.17 -23.58 3.05
CA PHE A 57 3.28 -24.64 3.55
C PHE A 57 2.73 -25.51 2.41
N MET A 58 2.29 -24.91 1.29
CA MET A 58 1.82 -25.66 0.11
C MET A 58 2.93 -26.52 -0.51
N VAL A 59 4.16 -26.00 -0.58
CA VAL A 59 5.32 -26.76 -1.06
C VAL A 59 5.66 -27.91 -0.10
N ALA A 60 5.55 -27.69 1.21
CA ALA A 60 5.79 -28.73 2.21
C ALA A 60 4.79 -29.89 2.08
N ASP A 61 3.53 -29.58 1.78
CA ASP A 61 2.47 -30.57 1.56
C ASP A 61 2.68 -31.38 0.27
N GLN A 62 3.09 -30.72 -0.82
CA GLN A 62 3.23 -31.36 -2.14
C GLN A 62 4.54 -32.15 -2.31
N VAL A 63 5.65 -31.62 -1.81
CA VAL A 63 7.02 -32.10 -2.13
C VAL A 63 7.76 -32.60 -0.89
N GLY A 64 7.20 -32.37 0.30
CA GLY A 64 7.78 -32.75 1.58
C GLY A 64 8.53 -31.61 2.28
N ILE A 65 8.65 -31.74 3.60
CA ILE A 65 9.17 -30.70 4.49
C ILE A 65 10.61 -30.30 4.15
N THR A 66 11.46 -31.26 3.77
CA THR A 66 12.87 -31.00 3.42
C THR A 66 13.02 -30.09 2.21
N TYR A 67 12.20 -30.29 1.17
CA TYR A 67 12.20 -29.44 -0.01
C TYR A 67 11.69 -28.04 0.31
N ALA A 68 10.63 -27.92 1.12
CA ALA A 68 10.14 -26.63 1.57
C ALA A 68 11.17 -25.86 2.42
N LEU A 69 11.97 -26.57 3.23
CA LEU A 69 13.00 -25.97 4.08
C LEU A 69 14.20 -25.47 3.26
N VAL A 70 14.61 -26.21 2.23
CA VAL A 70 15.66 -25.77 1.29
C VAL A 70 15.17 -24.61 0.42
N PHE A 71 13.93 -24.68 -0.05
CA PHE A 71 13.33 -23.66 -0.92
C PHE A 71 13.06 -22.34 -0.18
N SER A 72 12.56 -22.41 1.05
CA SER A 72 12.29 -21.24 1.90
C SER A 72 13.51 -20.72 2.65
N GLY A 73 14.58 -21.52 2.74
CA GLY A 73 15.65 -21.35 3.72
C GLY A 73 16.39 -20.02 3.68
N MET A 74 16.49 -19.37 2.52
CA MET A 74 17.05 -18.01 2.41
C MET A 74 15.99 -16.93 2.26
N HIS A 75 14.95 -17.16 1.44
CA HIS A 75 13.99 -16.10 1.10
C HIS A 75 13.02 -15.78 2.24
N LEU A 76 12.58 -16.77 3.01
CA LEU A 76 11.64 -16.56 4.11
C LEU A 76 12.23 -15.73 5.26
N PRO A 77 13.47 -15.99 5.74
CA PRO A 77 14.08 -15.11 6.73
C PRO A 77 14.37 -13.71 6.17
N PHE A 78 14.80 -13.57 4.91
CA PHE A 78 14.97 -12.24 4.30
C PHE A 78 13.65 -11.48 4.14
N CYS A 79 12.56 -12.17 3.81
CA CYS A 79 11.22 -11.60 3.78
C CYS A 79 10.80 -11.13 5.18
N PHE A 80 11.01 -11.95 6.22
CA PHE A 80 10.72 -11.59 7.61
C PHE A 80 11.53 -10.38 8.09
N PHE A 81 12.83 -10.34 7.81
CA PHE A 81 13.67 -9.19 8.09
C PHE A 81 13.18 -7.92 7.36
N GLY A 82 12.80 -8.06 6.09
CA GLY A 82 12.22 -6.97 5.31
C GLY A 82 10.95 -6.40 5.95
N VAL A 83 10.05 -7.26 6.43
CA VAL A 83 8.85 -6.82 7.16
C VAL A 83 9.19 -6.08 8.44
N ILE A 84 10.13 -6.60 9.26
CA ILE A 84 10.57 -5.90 10.47
C ILE A 84 11.11 -4.51 10.13
N PHE A 85 11.93 -4.41 9.08
CA PHE A 85 12.45 -3.14 8.61
C PHE A 85 11.35 -2.18 8.17
N VAL A 86 10.33 -2.65 7.44
CA VAL A 86 9.18 -1.82 7.08
C VAL A 86 8.43 -1.35 8.33
N LEU A 87 8.17 -2.24 9.28
CA LEU A 87 7.42 -1.90 10.50
C LEU A 87 8.15 -0.85 11.36
N TRP A 88 9.48 -0.94 11.45
CA TRP A 88 10.30 -0.07 12.30
C TRP A 88 10.77 1.20 11.61
N PHE A 89 11.28 1.11 10.39
CA PHE A 89 11.95 2.24 9.72
C PHE A 89 11.01 3.09 8.87
N PHE A 90 9.82 2.61 8.50
CA PHE A 90 8.94 3.37 7.62
C PHE A 90 8.49 4.71 8.22
N ASP A 91 8.27 4.77 9.53
CA ASP A 91 7.82 6.00 10.20
C ASP A 91 8.93 7.08 10.29
N HIS A 92 10.20 6.67 10.33
CA HIS A 92 11.34 7.58 10.45
C HIS A 92 12.02 7.89 9.10
N TYR A 93 12.08 6.89 8.22
CA TYR A 93 12.76 6.94 6.93
C TYR A 93 11.88 6.29 5.86
N GLN A 94 10.89 7.06 5.36
CA GLN A 94 9.95 6.58 4.35
C GLN A 94 10.64 5.96 3.13
N GLY A 95 11.73 6.58 2.63
CA GLY A 95 12.48 6.06 1.48
C GLY A 95 13.10 4.68 1.71
N ILE A 96 13.70 4.46 2.89
CA ILE A 96 14.27 3.16 3.27
C ILE A 96 13.15 2.14 3.49
N GLY A 97 12.03 2.57 4.06
CA GLY A 97 10.85 1.73 4.26
C GLY A 97 10.24 1.23 2.94
N TYR A 98 10.17 2.06 1.89
CA TYR A 98 9.73 1.60 0.57
C TYR A 98 10.70 0.62 -0.08
N PHE A 99 12.01 0.84 0.08
CA PHE A 99 13.01 -0.10 -0.41
C PHE A 99 12.90 -1.46 0.30
N ALA A 100 12.69 -1.44 1.63
CA ALA A 100 12.45 -2.64 2.42
C ALA A 100 11.14 -3.35 1.99
N LEU A 101 10.07 -2.61 1.69
CA LEU A 101 8.83 -3.18 1.15
C LEU A 101 9.06 -3.85 -0.20
N PHE A 102 9.77 -3.19 -1.11
CA PHE A 102 10.10 -3.74 -2.43
C PHE A 102 10.95 -5.02 -2.30
N PHE A 103 11.97 -4.99 -1.45
CA PHE A 103 12.80 -6.15 -1.15
C PHE A 103 11.98 -7.31 -0.54
N THR A 104 11.07 -7.01 0.38
CA THR A 104 10.15 -7.98 0.98
C THR A 104 9.25 -8.61 -0.10
N ALA A 105 8.68 -7.79 -0.97
CA ALA A 105 7.81 -8.24 -2.05
C ALA A 105 8.56 -9.13 -3.06
N LEU A 106 9.80 -8.78 -3.41
CA LEU A 106 10.63 -9.63 -4.28
C LEU A 106 10.93 -10.98 -3.63
N ASN A 107 11.30 -11.01 -2.35
CA ASN A 107 11.53 -12.28 -1.66
C ASN A 107 10.26 -13.13 -1.53
N ALA A 108 9.10 -12.49 -1.30
CA ALA A 108 7.82 -13.19 -1.27
C ALA A 108 7.37 -13.73 -2.63
N LEU A 109 7.82 -13.11 -3.73
CA LEU A 109 7.55 -13.59 -5.10
C LEU A 109 8.49 -14.72 -5.55
N LEU A 110 9.73 -14.71 -5.06
CA LEU A 110 10.75 -15.72 -5.38
C LEU A 110 10.51 -17.05 -4.66
N ILE A 111 9.86 -17.01 -3.49
CA ILE A 111 9.17 -18.16 -2.88
C ILE A 111 7.94 -18.46 -3.71
#